data_AF-A0A6P7GKX7-F1
#
_entry.id   AF-A0A6P7GKX7-F1
#
_cell.length_a   1.000
_cell.length_b   1.000
_cell.length_c   1.000
_cell.angle_alpha   90.00
_cell.angle_beta   90.00
_cell.angle_gamma   90.00
#
_symmetry.space_group_name_H-M   'P 1'
#
loop_
_entity.id
_entity.type
_entity.pdbx_description
1 polymer ?
#
loop_
_entity_poly.entity_id
_entity_poly.type
_entity_poly.pdbx_seq_one_letter_code
_entity_poly.pdbx_strand_id
1 'polypeptide(L)'
;MFVTTFDGEAQYEDLINSFKVLEPEYWPTCIPPSFGQTQVEQLCKRFKLNVNKAVSAYRDYLDNSRQVPDGLQELLNCTKIIPCSSADCERGFSCMNNMVTPSRNALTVAHVSSLMFIKIQGPPLQEWQPETYVTKWLRSHRSADDSRTRVAENPKKNAKKDAFWHLL
;
A
#
# COMPACT_ATOMS: atom_id res chain seq x y z
N MET A 1 -9.34 -24.56 -4.32
CA MET A 1 -10.44 -23.74 -3.78
C MET A 1 -10.85 -22.81 -4.91
N PHE A 2 -11.92 -23.18 -5.62
CA PHE A 2 -12.40 -22.42 -6.78
C PHE A 2 -13.02 -21.12 -6.28
N VAL A 3 -12.40 -19.99 -6.64
CA VAL A 3 -13.01 -18.68 -6.46
C VAL A 3 -14.18 -18.62 -7.43
N THR A 4 -15.37 -18.32 -6.93
CA THR A 4 -16.58 -18.05 -7.70
C THR A 4 -16.35 -16.80 -8.56
N THR A 5 -15.91 -16.98 -9.80
CA THR A 5 -15.51 -15.88 -10.71
C THR A 5 -16.69 -15.02 -11.17
N PHE A 6 -17.89 -15.59 -11.25
CA PHE A 6 -19.02 -14.95 -11.92
C PHE A 6 -19.63 -13.75 -11.17
N ASP A 7 -19.66 -13.80 -9.83
CA ASP A 7 -20.27 -12.74 -9.00
C ASP A 7 -19.31 -11.55 -8.81
N GLY A 8 -17.99 -11.82 -8.80
CA GLY A 8 -16.96 -10.79 -8.68
C GLY A 8 -16.80 -9.92 -9.93
N GLU A 9 -16.93 -10.52 -11.12
CA GLU A 9 -16.84 -9.80 -12.40
C GLU A 9 -18.00 -8.82 -12.58
N ALA A 10 -19.23 -9.23 -12.28
CA ALA A 10 -20.40 -8.36 -12.35
C ALA A 10 -20.28 -7.15 -11.40
N GLN A 11 -19.86 -7.39 -10.15
CA GLN A 11 -19.65 -6.33 -9.16
C GLN A 11 -18.53 -5.36 -9.55
N TYR A 12 -17.51 -5.85 -10.26
CA TYR A 12 -16.43 -5.01 -10.78
C TYR A 12 -16.92 -4.13 -11.92
N GLU A 13 -17.65 -4.69 -12.89
CA GLU A 13 -18.24 -3.91 -13.99
C GLU A 13 -19.21 -2.84 -13.47
N ASP A 14 -20.04 -3.15 -12.48
CA ASP A 14 -20.91 -2.18 -11.82
C ASP A 14 -20.13 -1.04 -11.17
N LEU A 15 -18.98 -1.35 -10.55
CA LEU A 15 -18.09 -0.35 -9.96
C LEU A 15 -17.46 0.55 -11.04
N ILE A 16 -16.96 -0.04 -12.12
CA ILE A 16 -16.36 0.71 -13.24
C ILE A 16 -17.40 1.61 -13.90
N ASN A 17 -18.62 1.11 -14.13
CA ASN A 17 -19.72 1.91 -14.65
C ASN A 17 -20.11 3.05 -13.70
N SER A 18 -19.95 2.84 -12.39
CA SER A 18 -20.14 3.90 -11.40
C SER A 18 -19.04 4.97 -11.45
N PHE A 19 -17.80 4.64 -11.84
CA PHE A 19 -16.76 5.66 -12.03
C PHE A 19 -16.92 6.48 -13.30
N LYS A 20 -17.44 5.88 -14.38
CA LYS A 20 -17.68 6.61 -15.64
C LYS A 20 -18.56 7.85 -15.46
N VAL A 21 -19.51 7.84 -14.53
CA VAL A 21 -20.38 9.02 -14.29
C VAL A 21 -19.63 10.21 -13.70
N LEU A 22 -18.44 10.01 -13.13
CA LEU A 22 -17.63 11.09 -12.57
C LEU A 22 -16.80 11.83 -13.63
N GLU A 23 -16.66 11.24 -14.82
CA GLU A 23 -15.80 11.74 -15.89
C GLU A 23 -16.67 12.36 -17.02
N PRO A 24 -16.51 13.67 -17.30
CA PRO A 24 -17.32 14.35 -18.32
C PRO A 24 -17.25 13.76 -19.72
N GLU A 25 -16.16 13.06 -20.04
CA GLU A 25 -15.95 12.41 -21.34
C GLU A 25 -16.97 11.29 -21.62
N TYR A 26 -17.54 10.68 -20.58
CA TYR A 26 -18.55 9.64 -20.70
C TYR A 26 -19.98 10.15 -20.56
N TRP A 27 -20.17 11.46 -20.44
CA TRP A 27 -21.50 12.03 -20.27
C TRP A 27 -22.25 12.09 -21.61
N PRO A 28 -23.57 11.83 -21.62
CA PRO A 28 -24.37 11.94 -22.83
C PRO A 28 -24.49 13.40 -23.27
N THR A 29 -24.67 13.64 -24.59
CA THR A 29 -24.86 15.00 -25.15
C THR A 29 -26.08 15.72 -24.57
N CYS A 30 -27.11 14.96 -24.18
CA CYS A 30 -28.28 15.46 -23.46
C CYS A 30 -28.30 14.82 -22.08
N ILE A 31 -27.90 15.59 -21.06
CA ILE A 31 -27.75 15.11 -19.69
C ILE A 31 -29.10 15.17 -18.98
N PRO A 32 -29.69 14.03 -18.56
CA PRO A 32 -30.88 14.07 -17.72
C PRO A 32 -30.53 14.64 -16.33
N PRO A 33 -31.45 15.38 -15.67
CA PRO A 33 -31.18 16.01 -14.36
C PRO A 33 -30.79 15.04 -13.24
N SER A 34 -31.13 13.76 -13.37
CA SER A 34 -30.81 12.68 -12.42
C SER A 34 -29.62 11.81 -12.87
N PHE A 35 -28.93 12.17 -13.96
CA PHE A 35 -27.85 11.37 -14.54
C PHE A 35 -26.77 11.07 -13.51
N GLY A 36 -26.46 9.79 -13.27
CA GLY A 36 -25.34 9.39 -12.40
C GLY A 36 -25.55 9.60 -10.91
N GLN A 37 -26.70 10.15 -10.46
CA GLN A 37 -26.93 10.44 -9.05
C GLN A 37 -26.90 9.17 -8.18
N THR A 38 -27.54 8.09 -8.64
CA THR A 38 -27.58 6.80 -7.93
C THR A 38 -26.18 6.22 -7.79
N GLN A 39 -25.36 6.32 -8.83
CA GLN A 39 -23.98 5.83 -8.85
C GLN A 39 -23.11 6.64 -7.88
N VAL A 40 -23.22 7.96 -7.87
CA VAL A 40 -22.53 8.84 -6.90
C VAL A 40 -22.94 8.50 -5.47
N GLU A 41 -24.23 8.26 -5.22
CA GLU A 41 -24.72 7.84 -3.90
C GLU A 41 -24.14 6.49 -3.48
N GLN A 42 -24.12 5.50 -4.37
CA GLN A 42 -23.53 4.18 -4.13
C GLN A 42 -22.04 4.28 -3.83
N LEU A 43 -21.29 5.07 -4.61
CA LEU A 43 -19.87 5.30 -4.38
C LEU A 43 -19.61 6.00 -3.04
N CYS A 44 -20.40 7.01 -2.69
CA CYS A 44 -20.27 7.69 -1.40
C CYS A 44 -20.55 6.74 -0.24
N LYS A 45 -21.56 5.86 -0.35
CA LYS A 45 -21.82 4.81 0.65
C LYS A 45 -20.64 3.84 0.76
N ARG A 46 -20.06 3.43 -0.38
CA ARG A 46 -18.91 2.51 -0.43
C ARG A 46 -17.65 3.10 0.20
N PHE A 47 -17.33 4.36 -0.09
CA PHE A 47 -16.18 5.07 0.48
C PHE A 47 -16.45 5.71 1.85
N LYS A 48 -17.67 5.58 2.38
CA LYS A 48 -18.10 6.18 3.66
C LYS A 48 -17.96 7.70 3.68
N LEU A 49 -18.35 8.36 2.59
CA LEU A 49 -18.34 9.81 2.42
C LEU A 49 -19.73 10.42 2.65
N ASN A 50 -19.79 11.75 2.80
CA ASN A 50 -21.05 12.46 2.96
C ASN A 50 -21.85 12.50 1.64
N VAL A 51 -22.86 11.64 1.55
CA VAL A 51 -23.73 11.49 0.37
C VAL A 51 -24.38 12.81 -0.04
N ASN A 52 -24.96 13.55 0.91
CA ASN A 52 -25.71 14.77 0.60
C ASN A 52 -24.79 15.85 0.02
N LYS A 53 -23.61 16.03 0.61
CA LYS A 53 -22.59 16.97 0.14
C LYS A 53 -22.13 16.61 -1.28
N ALA A 54 -21.81 15.34 -1.51
CA ALA A 54 -21.32 14.86 -2.80
C ALA A 54 -22.38 14.92 -3.90
N VAL A 55 -23.63 14.52 -3.61
CA VAL A 55 -24.75 14.56 -4.57
C VAL A 55 -25.11 16.01 -4.94
N SER A 56 -25.16 16.92 -3.97
CA SER A 56 -25.40 18.34 -4.27
C SER A 56 -24.30 18.91 -5.16
N ALA A 57 -23.04 18.70 -4.77
CA ALA A 57 -21.88 19.14 -5.54
C ALA A 57 -21.86 18.53 -6.95
N TYR A 58 -22.25 17.27 -7.09
CA TYR A 58 -22.30 16.61 -8.39
C TYR A 58 -23.40 17.20 -9.30
N ARG A 59 -24.55 17.61 -8.76
CA ARG A 59 -25.56 18.34 -9.55
C ARG A 59 -25.02 19.68 -10.03
N ASP A 60 -24.37 20.44 -9.16
CA ASP A 60 -23.72 21.70 -9.53
C ASP A 60 -22.65 21.49 -10.62
N TYR A 61 -21.97 20.35 -10.59
CA TYR A 61 -20.97 19.96 -11.59
C TYR A 61 -21.59 19.61 -12.95
N LEU A 62 -22.76 18.97 -12.97
CA LEU A 62 -23.49 18.70 -14.22
C LEU A 62 -23.93 20.01 -14.90
N ASP A 63 -24.35 20.99 -14.10
CA ASP A 63 -24.78 22.30 -14.60
C ASP A 63 -23.59 23.19 -15.03
N ASN A 64 -22.42 23.03 -14.39
CA ASN A 64 -21.21 23.82 -14.65
C ASN A 64 -19.96 22.93 -14.70
N SER A 65 -19.80 22.22 -15.82
CA SER A 65 -18.73 21.24 -16.07
C SER A 65 -17.31 21.82 -16.19
N ARG A 66 -17.13 23.12 -15.94
CA ARG A 66 -15.82 23.79 -16.07
C ARG A 66 -14.88 23.51 -14.91
N GLN A 67 -15.41 23.26 -13.71
CA GLN A 67 -14.61 23.06 -12.51
C GLN A 67 -15.23 22.01 -11.60
N VAL A 68 -14.39 21.13 -11.08
CA VAL A 68 -14.78 20.11 -10.09
C VAL A 68 -15.08 20.81 -8.75
N PRO A 69 -16.31 20.71 -8.22
CA PRO A 69 -16.65 21.34 -6.95
C PRO A 69 -15.94 20.68 -5.76
N ASP A 70 -15.64 21.46 -4.72
CA ASP A 70 -14.95 20.98 -3.51
C ASP A 70 -15.66 19.79 -2.84
N GLY A 71 -16.99 19.76 -2.90
CA GLY A 71 -17.78 18.65 -2.36
C GLY A 71 -17.59 17.31 -3.07
N LEU A 72 -17.04 17.31 -4.29
CA LEU A 72 -16.77 16.10 -5.08
C LEU A 72 -15.30 15.67 -5.03
N GLN A 73 -14.38 16.55 -4.61
CA GLN A 73 -12.94 16.26 -4.58
C GLN A 73 -12.59 15.08 -3.68
N GLU A 74 -13.22 14.95 -2.52
CA GLU A 74 -13.01 13.80 -1.62
C GLU A 74 -13.31 12.47 -2.33
N LEU A 75 -14.43 12.41 -3.06
CA LEU A 75 -14.83 11.24 -3.81
C LEU A 75 -13.84 10.93 -4.95
N LEU A 76 -13.42 11.94 -5.71
CA LEU A 76 -12.43 11.80 -6.79
C LEU A 76 -11.04 11.41 -6.28
N ASN A 77 -10.67 11.84 -5.08
CA ASN A 77 -9.42 11.39 -4.47
C ASN A 77 -9.49 9.91 -4.11
N CYS A 78 -10.64 9.42 -3.63
CA CYS A 78 -10.83 7.99 -3.38
C CYS A 78 -10.70 7.14 -4.65
N THR A 79 -11.23 7.61 -5.79
CA THR A 79 -11.11 6.85 -7.05
C THR A 79 -9.66 6.72 -7.52
N LYS A 80 -8.85 7.78 -7.34
CA LYS A 80 -7.42 7.79 -7.70
C LYS A 80 -6.55 6.85 -6.87
N ILE A 81 -7.02 6.40 -5.70
CA ILE A 81 -6.27 5.47 -4.84
C ILE A 81 -6.39 4.02 -5.35
N ILE A 82 -7.37 3.74 -6.22
CA ILE A 82 -7.57 2.38 -6.73
C ILE A 82 -6.45 2.04 -7.71
N PRO A 83 -5.66 0.99 -7.44
CA PRO A 83 -4.60 0.59 -8.36
C PRO A 83 -5.21 0.06 -9.67
N CYS A 84 -4.76 0.61 -10.80
CA CYS A 84 -5.23 0.20 -12.13
C CYS A 84 -4.51 -1.04 -12.68
N SER A 85 -3.49 -1.57 -11.97
CA SER A 85 -2.64 -2.67 -12.44
C SER A 85 -2.14 -3.54 -11.29
N SER A 86 -1.83 -4.80 -11.58
CA SER A 86 -1.13 -5.72 -10.67
C SER A 86 0.35 -5.37 -10.48
N ALA A 87 0.91 -4.43 -11.26
CA ALA A 87 2.32 -4.07 -11.22
C ALA A 87 2.80 -3.67 -9.81
N ASP A 88 1.99 -2.94 -9.03
CA ASP A 88 2.36 -2.57 -7.66
C ASP A 88 2.39 -3.78 -6.72
N CYS A 89 1.47 -4.75 -6.91
CA CYS A 89 1.50 -6.01 -6.18
C CYS A 89 2.73 -6.85 -6.56
N GLU A 90 3.08 -6.92 -7.83
CA GLU A 90 4.26 -7.65 -8.34
C GLU A 90 5.56 -7.06 -7.80
N ARG A 91 5.66 -5.72 -7.72
CA ARG A 91 6.77 -5.03 -7.03
C ARG A 91 6.83 -5.41 -5.56
N GLY A 92 5.69 -5.51 -4.88
CA GLY A 92 5.58 -6.01 -3.51
C GLY A 92 6.09 -7.44 -3.35
N PHE A 93 5.71 -8.35 -4.25
CA PHE A 93 6.19 -9.73 -4.24
C PHE A 93 7.68 -9.84 -4.53
N SER A 94 8.20 -9.03 -5.46
CA SER A 94 9.64 -8.94 -5.71
C SER A 94 10.40 -8.46 -4.46
N CYS A 95 9.88 -7.44 -3.78
CA CYS A 95 10.45 -6.98 -2.50
C CYS A 95 10.43 -8.08 -1.43
N MET A 96 9.35 -8.86 -1.34
CA MET A 96 9.24 -9.98 -0.42
C MET A 96 10.29 -11.06 -0.72
N ASN A 97 10.48 -11.42 -1.99
CA ASN A 97 11.48 -12.41 -2.41
C ASN A 97 12.90 -11.99 -2.04
N ASN A 98 13.20 -10.68 -2.09
CA ASN A 98 14.48 -10.14 -1.63
C ASN A 98 14.64 -10.20 -0.09
N MET A 99 13.56 -10.28 0.69
CA MET A 99 13.58 -10.33 2.16
C MET A 99 13.53 -11.75 2.71
N VAL A 100 12.77 -12.64 2.07
CA VAL A 100 12.61 -14.03 2.47
C VAL A 100 13.49 -14.88 1.56
N THR A 101 14.74 -15.07 1.96
CA THR A 101 15.66 -15.97 1.26
C THR A 101 15.70 -17.34 1.95
N PRO A 102 16.11 -18.43 1.28
CA PRO A 102 16.24 -19.75 1.92
C PRO A 102 17.09 -19.76 3.19
N SER A 103 18.09 -18.87 3.27
CA SER A 103 18.95 -18.64 4.44
C SER A 103 18.32 -17.76 5.55
N ARG A 104 17.28 -16.99 5.23
CA ARG A 104 16.56 -16.07 6.14
C ARG A 104 15.07 -16.40 6.17
N ASN A 105 14.75 -17.69 6.30
CA ASN A 105 13.38 -18.20 6.32
C ASN A 105 12.73 -18.21 7.72
N ALA A 106 13.46 -17.82 8.77
CA ALA A 106 12.96 -17.80 10.15
C ALA A 106 12.19 -16.50 10.53
N LEU A 107 11.92 -15.61 9.58
CA LEU A 107 11.17 -14.38 9.84
C LEU A 107 9.68 -14.69 9.97
N THR A 108 9.04 -14.14 11.01
CA THR A 108 7.58 -14.20 11.15
C THR A 108 6.92 -13.32 10.11
N VAL A 109 5.66 -13.62 9.77
CA VAL A 109 4.86 -12.80 8.82
C VAL A 109 4.79 -11.34 9.26
N ALA A 110 4.69 -11.08 10.57
CA ALA A 110 4.67 -9.73 11.12
C ALA A 110 5.98 -8.96 10.84
N HIS A 111 7.13 -9.63 10.99
CA HIS A 111 8.42 -9.02 10.69
C HIS A 111 8.62 -8.79 9.19
N VAL A 112 8.23 -9.75 8.35
CA VAL A 112 8.27 -9.59 6.88
C VAL A 112 7.40 -8.41 6.44
N SER A 113 6.17 -8.32 6.94
CA SER A 113 5.26 -7.22 6.65
C SER A 113 5.85 -5.86 7.07
N SER A 114 6.45 -5.78 8.26
CA SER A 114 7.09 -4.56 8.74
C SER A 114 8.28 -4.14 7.87
N LEU A 115 9.13 -5.09 7.47
CA LEU A 115 10.26 -4.82 6.58
C LEU A 115 9.79 -4.40 5.18
N MET A 116 8.77 -5.06 4.64
CA MET A 116 8.15 -4.67 3.36
C MET A 116 7.59 -3.26 3.42
N PHE A 117 6.90 -2.91 4.50
CA PHE A 117 6.38 -1.55 4.71
C PHE A 117 7.50 -0.51 4.68
N ILE A 118 8.58 -0.74 5.44
CA ILE A 118 9.75 0.16 5.45
C ILE A 118 10.38 0.26 4.04
N LYS A 119 10.46 -0.85 3.30
CA LYS A 119 11.09 -0.85 1.97
C LYS A 119 10.26 -0.14 0.91
N ILE A 120 8.94 -0.24 0.99
CA ILE A 120 8.01 0.33 -0.01
C ILE A 120 7.70 1.79 0.31
N GLN A 121 7.50 2.13 1.59
CA GLN A 121 7.02 3.45 2.02
C GLN A 121 8.10 4.31 2.69
N GLY A 122 9.26 3.72 2.99
CA GLY A 122 10.36 4.43 3.64
C GLY A 122 11.03 5.44 2.71
N PRO A 123 11.68 6.48 3.28
CA PRO A 123 12.44 7.44 2.48
C PRO A 123 13.66 6.76 1.83
N PRO A 124 14.23 7.37 0.77
CA PRO A 124 15.53 6.97 0.24
C PRO A 124 16.57 6.88 1.36
N LEU A 125 17.51 5.94 1.25
CA LEU A 125 18.53 5.74 2.29
C LEU A 125 19.37 6.99 2.55
N GLN A 126 19.54 7.83 1.54
CA GLN A 126 20.25 9.10 1.59
C GLN A 126 19.52 10.17 2.42
N GLU A 127 18.20 10.09 2.49
CA GLU A 127 17.34 11.03 3.23
C GLU A 127 16.93 10.46 4.59
N TRP A 128 17.21 9.17 4.84
CA TRP A 128 16.92 8.53 6.09
C TRP A 128 17.81 9.09 7.21
N GLN A 129 17.17 9.64 8.25
CA GLN A 129 17.85 10.16 9.44
C GLN A 129 17.73 9.13 10.59
N PRO A 130 18.74 8.26 10.78
CA PRO A 130 18.66 7.17 11.76
C PRO A 130 18.77 7.66 13.22
N GLU A 131 19.32 8.85 13.46
CA GLU A 131 19.75 9.33 14.77
C GLU A 131 18.63 9.30 15.82
N THR A 132 17.45 9.79 15.46
CA THR A 132 16.28 9.82 16.35
C THR A 132 15.86 8.42 16.76
N TYR A 133 15.87 7.47 15.81
CA TYR A 133 15.47 6.10 16.06
C TYR A 133 16.52 5.36 16.92
N VAL A 134 17.80 5.47 16.55
CA VAL A 134 18.92 4.84 17.26
C VAL A 134 19.00 5.36 18.70
N THR A 135 18.90 6.68 18.90
CA THR A 135 18.91 7.29 20.24
C THR A 135 17.75 6.78 21.10
N LYS A 136 16.55 6.65 20.53
CA LYS A 136 15.38 6.11 21.25
C LYS A 136 15.56 4.62 21.58
N TRP A 137 16.11 3.84 20.66
CA TRP A 137 16.39 2.42 20.86
C TRP A 137 17.43 2.18 21.96
N LEU A 138 18.52 2.97 21.97
CA LEU A 138 19.60 2.87 22.95
C LEU A 138 19.17 3.25 24.37
N ARG A 139 18.01 3.90 24.56
CA ARG A 139 17.44 4.14 25.90
C ARG A 139 16.92 2.87 26.57
N SER A 140 16.47 1.88 25.79
CA SER A 140 15.87 0.64 26.29
C SER A 140 16.69 -0.60 25.98
N HIS A 141 17.68 -0.49 25.09
CA HIS A 141 18.53 -1.59 24.67
C HIS A 141 20.01 -1.19 24.68
N ARG A 142 20.87 -2.18 24.80
CA ARG A 142 22.32 -1.98 24.90
C ARG A 142 22.97 -2.11 23.54
N SER A 143 23.98 -1.27 23.27
CA SER A 143 24.81 -1.44 22.08
C SER A 143 25.56 -2.78 22.14
N ALA A 144 25.91 -3.32 20.97
CA ALA A 144 26.76 -4.51 20.88
C ALA A 144 28.13 -4.30 21.52
N ASP A 145 28.61 -3.05 21.54
CA ASP A 145 29.89 -2.64 22.15
C ASP A 145 29.75 -2.29 23.64
N ASP A 146 28.59 -2.51 24.26
CA ASP A 146 28.40 -2.25 25.68
C ASP A 146 29.20 -3.27 26.51
N SER A 147 30.31 -2.81 27.09
CA SER A 147 31.21 -3.56 27.99
C SER A 147 30.52 -4.27 29.17
N ARG A 148 29.26 -3.92 29.48
CA ARG A 148 28.45 -4.58 30.52
C ARG A 148 27.69 -5.81 30.03
N THR A 149 27.75 -6.13 28.74
CA THR A 149 27.21 -7.37 28.17
C THR A 149 28.27 -8.48 28.17
N ARG A 150 27.86 -9.74 28.34
CA ARG A 150 28.80 -10.87 28.25
C ARG A 150 29.38 -10.90 26.84
N VAL A 151 30.68 -10.62 26.73
CA VAL A 151 31.45 -10.93 25.53
C VAL A 151 31.33 -12.44 25.32
N ALA A 152 30.75 -12.85 24.18
CA ALA A 152 30.82 -14.25 23.78
C ALA A 152 32.31 -14.61 23.64
N GLU A 153 32.79 -15.60 24.39
CA GLU A 153 34.14 -16.10 24.19
C GLU A 153 34.27 -16.50 22.71
N ASN A 154 35.26 -15.91 22.02
CA ASN A 154 35.57 -16.31 20.66
C ASN A 154 35.74 -17.83 20.65
N PRO A 155 35.02 -18.59 19.79
CA PRO A 155 35.21 -20.02 19.71
C PRO A 155 36.68 -20.27 19.41
N LYS A 156 37.36 -21.00 20.30
CA LYS A 156 38.77 -21.39 20.11
C LYS A 156 38.91 -21.93 18.69
N LYS A 157 39.81 -21.33 17.89
CA LYS A 157 40.09 -21.78 16.50
C LYS A 157 40.27 -23.30 16.53
N ASN A 158 39.31 -24.00 15.95
CA ASN A 158 39.33 -25.45 15.97
C ASN A 158 40.19 -25.87 14.79
N ALA A 159 41.48 -26.17 15.03
CA ALA A 159 42.48 -26.44 14.00
C ALA A 159 42.05 -27.49 12.95
N LYS A 160 41.12 -28.38 13.32
CA LYS A 160 40.53 -29.38 12.40
C LYS A 160 39.62 -28.77 11.31
N LYS A 161 38.98 -27.62 11.56
CA LYS A 161 38.12 -26.93 10.57
C LYS A 161 38.95 -26.17 9.53
N ASP A 162 40.11 -25.63 9.92
CA ASP A 162 41.03 -24.95 8.99
C ASP A 162 41.70 -25.96 8.04
N ALA A 163 41.98 -27.18 8.50
CA ALA A 163 42.54 -28.25 7.67
C ALA A 163 41.60 -28.70 6.52
N PHE A 164 40.28 -28.54 6.68
CA PHE A 164 39.30 -28.90 5.66
C PHE A 164 39.37 -27.97 4.43
N TRP A 165 39.74 -26.70 4.64
CA TRP A 165 39.91 -25.72 3.57
C TRP A 165 41.21 -25.89 2.77
N HIS A 166 42.12 -26.74 3.23
CA HIS A 166 43.37 -27.07 2.53
C HIS A 166 43.27 -28.36 1.69
N LEU A 167 42.10 -29.01 1.66
CA LEU A 167 41.82 -30.23 0.90
C LEU A 167 40.87 -30.01 -0.29
N LEU A 168 40.39 -28.78 -0.48
CA LEU A 168 39.64 -28.32 -1.66
C LEU A 168 40.56 -27.40 -2.48
#